data_AF-A0A6P7F0B0-F1
#
_entry.id   AF-A0A6P7F0B0-F1
#
_cell.length_a   1.000
_cell.length_b   1.000
_cell.length_c   1.000
_cell.angle_alpha   90.00
_cell.angle_beta   90.00
_cell.angle_gamma   90.00
#
_symmetry.space_group_name_H-M   'P 1'
#
loop_
_entity.id
_entity.type
_entity.pdbx_description
1 polymer ?
#
loop_
_entity_poly.entity_id
_entity_poly.type
_entity_poly.pdbx_seq_one_letter_code
_entity_poly.pdbx_strand_id
1 'polypeptide(L)'
;MTNLALFLVQGSHLTFENGVIFLNSAVFCFAEASYITVCCESASHANRKIRIICYKLQEYVRPDSSSREEFFKLAYIASTLSPKLTAANFFIISRGTILGIINITTTYLLVILQFYVTNHSEIRRHHPKSIGKN
;
A
#
# COMPACT_ATOMS: atom_id res chain seq x y z
N MET A 1 -14.18 31.38 35.01
CA MET A 1 -14.51 30.68 33.74
C MET A 1 -13.31 30.49 32.80
N THR A 2 -12.09 30.95 33.14
CA THR A 2 -10.88 30.84 32.29
C THR A 2 -10.23 29.46 32.28
N ASN A 3 -10.34 28.68 33.37
CA ASN A 3 -9.70 27.36 33.48
C ASN A 3 -10.29 26.28 32.55
N LEU A 4 -11.59 26.33 32.23
CA LEU A 4 -12.22 25.32 31.37
C LEU A 4 -11.78 25.49 29.90
N ALA A 5 -11.65 26.73 29.42
CA ALA A 5 -11.15 27.03 28.08
C ALA A 5 -9.68 26.59 27.91
N LEU A 6 -8.85 26.80 28.95
CA LEU A 6 -7.44 26.40 28.96
C LEU A 6 -7.29 24.87 28.94
N PHE A 7 -8.14 24.15 29.69
CA PHE A 7 -8.17 22.68 29.70
C PHE A 7 -8.63 22.09 28.34
N LEU A 8 -9.61 22.71 27.69
CA LEU A 8 -10.09 22.30 26.37
C LEU A 8 -9.06 22.58 25.27
N VAL A 9 -8.33 23.69 25.36
CA VAL A 9 -7.23 24.04 24.43
C VAL A 9 -6.01 23.12 24.62
N GLN A 10 -5.63 22.80 25.87
CA GLN A 10 -4.54 21.84 26.11
C GLN A 10 -4.93 20.40 25.71
N GLY A 11 -6.16 19.99 25.97
CA GLY A 11 -6.66 18.66 25.56
C GLY A 11 -6.68 18.51 24.04
N SER A 12 -7.16 19.52 23.31
CA SER A 12 -7.17 19.52 21.85
C SER A 12 -5.76 19.55 21.23
N HIS A 13 -4.84 20.33 21.79
CA HIS A 13 -3.44 20.37 21.35
C HIS A 13 -2.74 19.02 21.53
N LEU A 14 -2.94 18.34 22.67
CA LEU A 14 -2.35 17.03 22.94
C LEU A 14 -2.93 15.93 22.04
N THR A 15 -4.23 15.97 21.74
CA THR A 15 -4.85 15.04 20.79
C THR A 15 -4.41 15.29 19.34
N PHE A 16 -4.13 16.55 19.00
CA PHE A 16 -3.66 16.93 17.66
C PHE A 16 -2.21 16.48 17.43
N GLU A 17 -1.30 16.72 18.37
CA GLU A 17 0.09 16.24 18.26
C GLU A 17 0.16 14.71 18.18
N ASN A 18 -0.57 14.00 19.04
CA ASN A 18 -0.63 12.54 19.00
C ASN A 18 -1.23 12.02 17.68
N GLY A 19 -2.25 12.72 17.14
CA GLY A 19 -2.83 12.40 15.83
C GLY A 19 -1.85 12.60 14.68
N VAL A 20 -1.07 13.69 14.70
CA VAL A 20 -0.03 13.97 13.70
C VAL A 20 1.10 12.94 13.77
N ILE A 21 1.56 12.58 14.96
CA ILE A 21 2.60 11.54 15.16
C ILE A 21 2.10 10.19 14.62
N PHE A 22 0.86 9.81 14.94
CA PHE A 22 0.25 8.57 14.46
C PHE A 22 0.15 8.53 12.93
N LEU A 23 -0.33 9.62 12.31
CA LEU A 23 -0.41 9.75 10.86
C LEU A 23 0.96 9.65 10.19
N ASN A 24 1.97 10.34 10.72
CA ASN A 24 3.34 10.28 10.20
C ASN A 24 3.92 8.87 10.30
N SER A 25 3.73 8.22 11.45
CA SER A 25 4.18 6.84 11.67
C SER A 25 3.50 5.88 10.70
N ALA A 26 2.18 6.00 10.50
CA ALA A 26 1.45 5.17 9.55
C ALA A 26 1.96 5.35 8.11
N VAL A 27 2.13 6.60 7.66
CA VAL A 27 2.66 6.91 6.32
C VAL A 27 4.06 6.33 6.13
N PHE A 28 4.92 6.45 7.14
CA PHE A 28 6.27 5.89 7.10
C PHE A 28 6.25 4.36 6.97
N CYS A 29 5.42 3.67 7.77
CA CYS A 29 5.26 2.21 7.67
C CYS A 29 4.74 1.78 6.30
N PHE A 30 3.78 2.51 5.71
CA PHE A 30 3.28 2.23 4.36
C PHE A 30 4.35 2.44 3.29
N ALA A 31 5.16 3.50 3.41
CA ALA A 31 6.25 3.78 2.48
C ALA A 31 7.29 2.64 2.49
N GLU A 32 7.75 2.21 3.66
CA GLU A 32 8.69 1.10 3.83
C GLU A 32 8.14 -0.21 3.25
N ALA A 33 6.90 -0.56 3.58
CA ALA A 33 6.26 -1.78 3.07
C ALA A 33 6.12 -1.76 1.53
N SER A 34 5.79 -0.60 0.97
CA SER A 34 5.70 -0.41 -0.48
C SER A 34 7.06 -0.54 -1.16
N TYR A 35 8.11 0.01 -0.54
CA TYR A 35 9.48 -0.07 -1.04
C TYR A 35 9.97 -1.52 -1.08
N ILE A 36 9.80 -2.26 0.02
CA ILE A 36 10.17 -3.69 0.10
C ILE A 36 9.43 -4.48 -0.99
N THR A 37 8.12 -4.24 -1.15
CA THR A 37 7.33 -4.93 -2.17
C THR A 37 7.85 -4.64 -3.58
N VAL A 38 8.14 -3.37 -3.87
CA VAL A 38 8.68 -2.91 -5.15
C VAL A 38 10.04 -3.55 -5.45
N CYS A 39 10.92 -3.64 -4.46
CA CYS A 39 12.23 -4.27 -4.59
C CYS A 39 12.12 -5.79 -4.81
N CYS A 40 11.28 -6.49 -4.05
CA CYS A 40 11.04 -7.92 -4.23
C CYS A 40 10.45 -8.23 -5.61
N GLU A 41 9.53 -7.41 -6.11
CA GLU A 41 8.97 -7.58 -7.44
C GLU A 41 10.02 -7.34 -8.54
N SER A 42 10.89 -6.34 -8.36
CA SER A 42 12.03 -6.09 -9.24
C SER A 42 13.00 -7.28 -9.29
N ALA A 43 13.33 -7.85 -8.12
CA ALA A 43 14.18 -9.04 -8.02
C ALA A 43 13.54 -10.26 -8.69
N SER A 44 12.24 -10.49 -8.47
CA SER A 44 11.49 -11.54 -9.15
C SER A 44 11.45 -11.36 -10.67
N HIS A 45 11.30 -10.12 -11.13
CA HIS A 45 11.34 -9.81 -12.56
C HIS A 45 12.73 -10.04 -13.17
N ALA A 46 13.80 -9.67 -12.46
CA ALA A 46 15.17 -9.96 -12.86
C ALA A 46 15.42 -11.48 -12.96
N ASN A 47 14.99 -12.26 -11.97
CA ASN A 47 15.08 -13.73 -12.04
C ASN A 47 14.33 -14.30 -13.24
N ARG A 48 13.14 -13.78 -13.55
CA ARG A 48 12.38 -14.20 -14.74
C ARG A 48 13.15 -13.94 -16.03
N LYS A 49 13.81 -12.79 -16.15
CA LYS A 49 14.68 -12.48 -17.30
C LYS A 49 15.86 -13.44 -17.40
N ILE A 50 16.56 -13.70 -16.29
CA ILE A 50 17.70 -14.64 -16.25
C ILE A 50 17.25 -16.02 -16.74
N ARG A 51 16.09 -16.51 -16.30
CA ARG A 51 15.53 -17.79 -16.77
C ARG A 51 15.28 -17.80 -18.28
N ILE A 52 14.64 -16.76 -18.82
CA ILE A 52 14.38 -16.67 -20.27
C ILE A 52 15.68 -16.67 -21.05
N ILE A 53 16.69 -15.93 -20.59
CA ILE A 53 18.01 -15.89 -21.21
C ILE A 53 18.67 -17.26 -21.16
N CYS A 54 18.65 -17.95 -20.02
CA CYS A 54 19.20 -19.30 -19.89
C CYS A 54 18.52 -20.29 -20.86
N TYR A 55 17.20 -20.25 -20.97
CA TYR A 55 16.48 -21.11 -21.93
C TYR A 55 16.83 -20.78 -23.38
N LYS A 56 16.96 -19.49 -23.73
CA LYS A 56 17.41 -19.10 -25.08
C LYS A 56 18.83 -19.57 -25.36
N LEU A 57 19.76 -19.43 -24.42
CA LEU A 57 21.13 -19.91 -24.61
C LEU A 57 21.20 -21.43 -24.79
N GLN A 58 20.32 -22.19 -24.15
CA GLN A 58 20.25 -23.65 -24.35
C GLN A 58 19.91 -24.05 -25.78
N GLU A 59 19.19 -23.23 -26.55
CA GLU A 59 18.89 -23.52 -27.97
C GLU A 59 20.13 -23.40 -28.87
N TYR A 60 21.09 -22.56 -28.50
CA TYR A 60 22.32 -22.33 -29.28
C TYR A 60 23.46 -23.30 -28.91
N VAL A 61 23.28 -24.12 -27.88
CA VAL A 61 24.32 -24.96 -27.29
C VAL A 61 24.03 -26.44 -27.57
N ARG A 62 25.07 -27.21 -27.92
CA ARG A 62 24.94 -28.65 -28.20
C ARG A 62 24.24 -29.39 -27.04
N PRO A 63 23.33 -30.34 -27.31
CA PRO A 63 22.53 -31.03 -26.30
C PRO A 63 23.35 -31.74 -25.21
N ASP A 64 24.54 -32.19 -25.60
CA ASP A 64 25.43 -33.08 -24.86
C ASP A 64 26.64 -32.35 -24.26
N SER A 65 26.61 -31.01 -24.24
CA SER A 65 27.67 -30.19 -23.65
C SER A 65 27.41 -29.87 -22.18
N SER A 66 28.48 -29.83 -21.38
CA SER A 66 28.44 -29.46 -19.96
C SER A 66 27.82 -28.07 -19.72
N SER A 67 28.04 -27.13 -20.65
CA SER A 67 27.47 -25.78 -20.58
C SER A 67 25.93 -25.78 -20.60
N ARG A 68 25.29 -26.74 -21.29
CA ARG A 68 23.82 -26.84 -21.28
C ARG A 68 23.29 -27.26 -19.91
N GLU A 69 24.00 -28.17 -19.23
CA GLU A 69 23.66 -28.60 -17.87
C GLU A 69 23.80 -27.43 -16.87
N GLU A 70 24.85 -26.61 -17.02
CA GLU A 70 25.05 -25.41 -16.21
C GLU A 70 23.92 -24.39 -16.39
N PHE A 71 23.50 -24.11 -17.64
CA PHE A 71 22.35 -23.23 -17.88
C PHE A 71 21.06 -23.79 -17.30
N PHE A 72 20.88 -25.11 -17.32
CA PHE A 72 19.72 -25.77 -16.71
C PHE A 72 19.74 -25.62 -15.19
N LYS A 73 20.88 -25.87 -14.54
CA LYS A 73 21.06 -25.62 -13.10
C LYS A 73 20.80 -24.17 -12.73
N LEU A 74 21.32 -23.22 -13.51
CA LEU A 74 21.10 -21.79 -13.27
C LEU A 74 19.63 -21.40 -13.42
N ALA A 75 18.95 -21.88 -14.45
CA ALA A 75 17.52 -21.65 -14.65
C ALA A 75 16.68 -22.26 -13.52
N TYR A 76 17.07 -23.44 -13.03
CA TYR A 76 16.44 -24.11 -11.90
C TYR A 76 16.61 -23.31 -10.61
N ILE A 77 17.83 -22.90 -10.27
CA ILE A 77 18.14 -22.08 -9.09
C ILE A 77 17.40 -20.74 -9.14
N ALA A 78 17.39 -20.08 -10.30
CA ALA A 78 16.66 -18.82 -10.48
C ALA A 78 15.13 -18.99 -10.31
N SER A 79 14.60 -20.20 -10.55
CA SER A 79 13.18 -20.50 -10.36
C SER A 79 12.82 -20.77 -8.89
N THR A 80 13.70 -21.44 -8.14
CA THR A 80 13.50 -21.77 -6.72
C THR A 80 13.75 -20.60 -5.80
N LEU A 81 14.72 -19.73 -6.13
CA LEU A 81 15.05 -18.55 -5.32
C LEU A 81 14.17 -17.33 -5.59
N SER A 82 13.16 -17.41 -6.47
CA SER A 82 12.32 -16.24 -6.79
C SER A 82 11.55 -15.77 -5.55
N PRO A 83 11.83 -14.57 -5.01
CA PRO A 83 11.21 -14.11 -3.77
C PRO A 83 9.74 -13.76 -4.01
N LYS A 84 8.83 -14.55 -3.44
CA LYS A 84 7.39 -14.26 -3.44
C LYS A 84 6.99 -13.75 -2.07
N LEU A 85 6.58 -12.49 -2.00
CA LEU A 85 5.94 -11.95 -0.80
C LEU A 85 4.50 -12.42 -0.76
N THR A 86 4.11 -13.05 0.33
CA THR A 86 2.73 -13.48 0.55
C THR A 86 2.22 -12.99 1.90
N ALA A 87 0.98 -12.51 1.93
CA ALA A 87 0.29 -12.14 3.16
C ALA A 87 -0.41 -13.39 3.72
N ALA A 88 0.20 -14.02 4.72
CA ALA A 88 -0.30 -15.24 5.36
C ALA A 88 -0.66 -16.36 4.37
N ASN A 89 0.03 -16.42 3.21
CA ASN A 89 -0.22 -17.33 2.10
C ASN A 89 -1.62 -17.23 1.44
N PHE A 90 -2.43 -16.23 1.79
CA PHE A 90 -3.74 -15.97 1.17
C PHE A 90 -3.63 -15.06 -0.05
N PHE A 91 -2.74 -14.06 0.01
CA PHE A 91 -2.57 -13.08 -1.06
C PHE A 91 -1.10 -12.95 -1.44
N ILE A 92 -0.83 -12.88 -2.74
CA ILE A 92 0.49 -12.49 -3.24
C ILE A 92 0.57 -10.97 -3.15
N ILE A 93 1.59 -10.47 -2.45
CA ILE A 93 1.83 -9.04 -2.32
C ILE A 93 2.59 -8.60 -3.57
N SER A 94 1.91 -7.83 -4.42
CA SER A 94 2.44 -7.23 -5.64
C SER A 94 2.10 -5.75 -5.68
N ARG A 95 2.72 -4.97 -6.57
CA ARG A 95 2.32 -3.58 -6.84
C ARG A 95 0.81 -3.45 -7.11
N GLY A 96 0.25 -4.40 -7.85
CA GLY A 96 -1.19 -4.44 -8.14
C GLY A 96 -2.04 -4.61 -6.86
N THR A 97 -1.59 -5.44 -5.93
CA THR A 97 -2.27 -5.66 -4.63
C THR A 97 -2.28 -4.38 -3.80
N ILE A 98 -1.15 -3.66 -3.73
CA ILE A 98 -1.05 -2.39 -2.99
C ILE A 98 -1.96 -1.33 -3.60
N LEU A 99 -1.90 -1.15 -4.93
CA LEU A 99 -2.77 -0.22 -5.64
C LEU A 99 -4.26 -0.58 -5.46
N GLY A 100 -4.58 -1.87 -5.43
CA GLY A 100 -5.93 -2.36 -5.12
C GLY A 100 -6.39 -1.96 -3.72
N ILE A 101 -5.54 -2.14 -2.69
CA ILE A 101 -5.85 -1.73 -1.31
C ILE A 101 -6.08 -0.22 -1.23
N ILE A 102 -5.21 0.58 -1.86
CA ILE A 102 -5.37 2.04 -1.91
C ILE A 102 -6.71 2.39 -2.57
N ASN A 103 -7.02 1.81 -3.72
CA ASN A 103 -8.26 2.08 -4.45
C ASN A 103 -9.51 1.74 -3.62
N ILE A 104 -9.53 0.57 -2.99
CA ILE A 104 -10.64 0.14 -2.12
C ILE A 104 -10.78 1.11 -0.93
N THR A 105 -9.67 1.41 -0.26
CA THR A 105 -9.65 2.33 0.89
C THR A 105 -10.17 3.72 0.51
N THR A 106 -9.68 4.29 -0.60
CA THR A 106 -10.15 5.58 -1.13
C THR A 106 -11.64 5.54 -1.46
N THR A 107 -12.11 4.46 -2.09
CA THR A 107 -13.54 4.30 -2.43
C THR A 107 -14.40 4.32 -1.17
N TYR A 108 -14.04 3.55 -0.15
CA TYR A 108 -14.77 3.54 1.13
C TYR A 108 -14.74 4.91 1.82
N LEU A 109 -13.60 5.59 1.83
CA LEU A 109 -13.48 6.93 2.40
C LEU A 109 -14.39 7.93 1.68
N LEU A 110 -14.45 7.90 0.34
CA LEU A 110 -15.34 8.76 -0.42
C LEU A 110 -16.81 8.51 -0.09
N VAL A 111 -17.22 7.25 0.02
CA VAL A 111 -18.59 6.88 0.40
C VAL A 111 -18.92 7.43 1.79
N ILE A 112 -18.04 7.20 2.79
CA ILE A 112 -18.25 7.70 4.15
C ILE A 112 -18.34 9.23 4.18
N LEU A 113 -17.48 9.93 3.44
CA LEU A 113 -17.50 11.39 3.34
C LEU A 113 -18.80 11.90 2.72
N GLN A 114 -19.30 11.25 1.67
CA GLN A 114 -20.59 11.60 1.05
C GLN A 114 -21.73 11.48 2.05
N PHE A 115 -21.78 10.39 2.83
CA PHE A 115 -22.77 10.23 3.90
C PHE A 115 -22.64 11.30 4.98
N TYR A 116 -21.42 11.58 5.44
CA TYR A 116 -21.18 12.60 6.46
C TYR A 116 -21.62 14.00 6.02
N VAL A 117 -21.21 14.42 4.82
CA VAL A 117 -21.57 15.74 4.26
C VAL A 117 -23.09 15.86 4.07
N THR A 118 -23.73 14.80 3.58
CA THR A 118 -25.18 14.78 3.37
C THR A 118 -25.93 14.94 4.70
N ASN A 119 -25.56 14.17 5.73
CA ASN A 119 -26.16 14.27 7.06
C ASN A 119 -26.00 15.67 7.68
N HIS A 120 -24.81 16.28 7.55
CA HIS A 120 -24.58 17.63 8.06
C HIS A 120 -25.39 18.70 7.29
N SER A 121 -25.65 18.50 5.99
CA SER A 121 -26.47 19.40 5.18
C SER A 121 -27.97 19.33 5.53
N GLU A 122 -28.48 18.15 5.90
CA GLU A 122 -29.86 17.95 6.38
C GLU A 122 -30.06 18.61 7.75
N ILE A 123 -29.11 18.47 8.69
CA ILE A 123 -29.15 19.15 9.99
C ILE A 123 -29.19 20.67 9.84
N ARG A 124 -28.42 21.24 8.91
CA ARG A 124 -28.47 22.68 8.61
C ARG A 124 -29.76 23.14 7.93
N ARG A 125 -30.50 22.26 7.24
CA ARG A 125 -31.81 22.58 6.66
C ARG A 125 -32.93 22.59 7.71
N HIS A 126 -32.81 21.83 8.80
CA HIS A 126 -33.79 21.79 9.88
C HIS A 126 -33.61 22.83 11.00
N HIS A 127 -32.53 23.62 10.99
CA HIS A 127 -32.39 24.79 11.85
C HIS A 127 -32.81 26.06 11.07
N PRO A 128 -34.06 26.55 11.21
CA PRO A 128 -34.49 27.75 10.51
C PRO A 128 -33.64 28.94 10.96
N LYS A 129 -33.15 29.72 9.99
CA LYS A 129 -32.57 31.04 10.22
C LYS A 129 -33.62 31.92 10.90
N SER A 130 -33.60 32.06 12.22
CA SER A 130 -34.21 33.20 12.90
C SER A 130 -33.23 34.37 12.85
N ILE A 131 -33.14 35.04 11.69
CA ILE A 131 -32.51 36.36 11.62
C ILE A 131 -33.46 37.28 10.86
N GLY A 132 -33.95 38.28 11.58
CA GLY A 132 -34.42 39.55 11.03
C GLY A 132 -35.94 39.71 10.93
N LYS A 133 -36.57 40.12 12.04
CA LYS A 133 -37.67 41.10 12.06
C LYS A 133 -37.91 41.57 13.50
N ASN A 134 -37.16 42.60 13.90
CA ASN A 134 -37.64 43.86 14.50
C ASN A 134 -36.44 44.72 14.87
#